data_AF-A0A3N5XL61-F1
#
_entry.id   AF-A0A3N5XL61-F1
#
_cell.length_a   1.000
_cell.length_b   1.000
_cell.length_c   1.000
_cell.angle_alpha   90.00
_cell.angle_beta   90.00
_cell.angle_gamma   90.00
#
_symmetry.space_group_name_H-M   'P 1'
#
loop_
_entity.id
_entity.type
_entity.pdbx_description
1 polymer ?
#
loop_
_entity_poly.entity_id
_entity_poly.type
_entity_poly.pdbx_seq_one_letter_code
_entity_poly.pdbx_strand_id
1 'polypeptide(L)'
;MQLDKALEFAVILAWQDLMTGRVLSARVEYESKRGLPVDFLTVWTLTSGGTQDRVCDYATCASPDHPMGVRFTNDYHSNALAQALDFIMKNQEQLTRPDDAWRPHLVLIQPPTPELAAEATAWMAGTRAAASNRVRPKADAPRTAPRSGPNRAVFSPSAAQ
;
A
#
# COMPACT_ATOMS: atom_id res chain seq x y z
N MET A 1 -4.92 -3.11 10.73
CA MET A 1 -5.06 -3.99 9.54
C MET A 1 -3.94 -5.01 9.59
N GLN A 2 -4.25 -6.31 9.41
CA GLN A 2 -3.22 -7.36 9.34
C GLN A 2 -2.67 -7.46 7.91
N LEU A 3 -1.42 -7.91 7.77
CA LEU A 3 -0.78 -8.11 6.47
C LEU A 3 -1.57 -9.12 5.61
N ASP A 4 -1.98 -10.25 6.19
CA ASP A 4 -2.76 -11.29 5.50
C ASP A 4 -4.06 -10.74 4.92
N LYS A 5 -4.77 -9.94 5.72
CA LYS A 5 -6.02 -9.31 5.30
C LYS A 5 -5.80 -8.28 4.19
N ALA A 6 -4.68 -7.56 4.23
CA ALA A 6 -4.34 -6.59 3.19
C ALA A 6 -3.98 -7.31 1.87
N LEU A 7 -3.24 -8.42 1.93
CA LEU A 7 -2.92 -9.25 0.77
C LEU A 7 -4.18 -9.91 0.19
N GLU A 8 -5.10 -10.38 1.05
CA GLU A 8 -6.41 -10.86 0.62
C GLU A 8 -7.16 -9.78 -0.17
N PHE A 9 -7.23 -8.55 0.35
CA PHE A 9 -7.89 -7.43 -0.33
C PHE A 9 -7.23 -7.08 -1.67
N ALA A 10 -5.91 -7.12 -1.77
CA ALA A 10 -5.19 -6.90 -3.02
C ALA A 10 -5.62 -7.89 -4.11
N VAL A 11 -5.73 -9.17 -3.76
CA VAL A 11 -6.17 -10.23 -4.67
C VAL A 11 -7.64 -10.09 -5.02
N ILE A 12 -8.49 -9.72 -4.07
CA ILE A 12 -9.93 -9.48 -4.29
C ILE A 12 -10.17 -8.33 -5.27
N LEU A 13 -9.39 -7.25 -5.17
CA LEU A 13 -9.48 -6.10 -6.08
C LEU A 13 -9.10 -6.48 -7.51
N ALA A 14 -8.13 -7.37 -7.65
CA ALA A 14 -7.69 -7.90 -8.92
C ALA A 14 -8.51 -9.10 -9.41
N TRP A 15 -9.54 -9.52 -8.65
CA TRP A 15 -10.21 -10.80 -8.89
C TRP A 15 -10.81 -10.91 -10.29
N GLN A 16 -11.38 -9.82 -10.81
CA GLN A 16 -11.92 -9.79 -12.18
C GLN A 16 -10.83 -9.97 -13.25
N ASP A 17 -9.65 -9.40 -13.04
CA ASP A 17 -8.51 -9.55 -13.96
C ASP A 17 -7.95 -10.98 -13.91
N LEU A 18 -7.95 -11.59 -12.71
CA LEU A 18 -7.51 -12.97 -12.48
C LEU A 18 -8.50 -14.01 -13.04
N MET A 19 -9.78 -13.66 -13.12
CA MET A 19 -10.87 -14.49 -13.64
C MET A 19 -10.92 -14.58 -15.17
N THR A 20 -9.78 -14.44 -15.86
CA THR A 20 -9.70 -14.64 -17.31
C THR A 20 -9.99 -16.09 -17.75
N GLY A 21 -10.31 -16.99 -16.81
CA GLY A 21 -10.71 -18.38 -17.05
C GLY A 21 -11.49 -19.00 -15.88
N ARG A 22 -11.36 -20.33 -15.69
CA ARG A 22 -12.03 -21.08 -14.59
C ARG A 22 -11.17 -21.12 -13.32
N VAL A 23 -10.87 -19.96 -12.76
CA VAL A 23 -10.16 -19.85 -11.47
C VAL A 23 -11.11 -20.21 -10.33
N LEU A 24 -10.70 -21.14 -9.48
CA LEU A 24 -11.45 -21.56 -8.28
C LEU A 24 -11.01 -20.78 -7.05
N SER A 25 -9.72 -20.55 -6.89
CA SER A 25 -9.15 -19.89 -5.71
C SER A 25 -7.83 -19.24 -6.08
N ALA A 26 -7.39 -18.27 -5.28
CA ALA A 26 -6.05 -17.74 -5.36
C ALA A 26 -5.32 -18.02 -4.04
N ARG A 27 -3.99 -18.09 -4.06
CA ARG A 27 -3.18 -18.11 -2.85
C ARG A 27 -2.06 -17.10 -2.95
N VAL A 28 -1.71 -16.49 -1.83
CA VAL A 28 -0.50 -15.68 -1.70
C VAL A 28 0.44 -16.41 -0.77
N GLU A 29 1.65 -16.66 -1.25
CA GLU A 29 2.72 -17.24 -0.48
C GLU A 29 3.77 -16.17 -0.22
N TYR A 30 4.18 -16.02 1.03
CA TYR A 30 5.24 -15.09 1.39
C TYR A 30 6.07 -15.63 2.54
N GLU A 31 7.33 -15.21 2.60
CA GLU A 31 8.25 -15.55 3.68
C GLU A 31 8.85 -14.25 4.23
N SER A 32 8.91 -14.13 5.56
CA SER A 32 9.69 -13.08 6.22
C SER A 32 10.81 -13.70 7.02
N LYS A 33 11.95 -13.03 7.09
CA LYS A 33 12.95 -13.36 8.13
C LYS A 33 12.46 -12.80 9.47
N ARG A 34 12.84 -13.42 10.59
CA ARG A 34 12.45 -12.96 11.94
C ARG A 34 12.77 -11.47 12.13
N GLY A 35 11.73 -10.68 12.41
CA GLY A 35 11.83 -9.23 12.65
C GLY A 35 11.95 -8.38 11.39
N LEU A 36 12.20 -8.97 10.22
CA LEU A 36 12.36 -8.26 8.95
C LEU A 36 11.02 -8.18 8.19
N PRO A 37 10.85 -7.15 7.34
CA PRO A 37 9.70 -7.07 6.43
C PRO A 37 9.75 -8.24 5.43
N VAL A 38 8.62 -8.50 4.78
CA VAL A 38 8.55 -9.45 3.67
C VAL A 38 9.45 -8.94 2.54
N ASP A 39 10.42 -9.78 2.18
CA ASP A 39 11.35 -9.52 1.07
C ASP A 39 10.78 -9.97 -0.27
N PHE A 40 9.97 -11.04 -0.24
CA PHE A 40 9.43 -11.69 -1.43
C PHE A 40 8.06 -12.32 -1.18
N LEU A 41 7.16 -12.18 -2.16
CA LEU A 41 5.88 -12.89 -2.20
C LEU A 41 5.58 -13.37 -3.62
N THR A 42 4.80 -14.45 -3.70
CA THR A 42 4.28 -15.00 -4.94
C THR A 42 2.78 -15.19 -4.85
N VAL A 43 2.06 -14.77 -5.89
CA VAL A 43 0.63 -14.97 -6.05
C VAL A 43 0.40 -16.11 -7.04
N TRP A 44 -0.44 -17.05 -6.65
CA TRP A 44 -0.86 -18.19 -7.47
C TRP A 44 -2.36 -18.21 -7.62
N THR A 45 -2.83 -18.78 -8.72
CA THR A 45 -4.23 -19.15 -8.92
C THR A 45 -4.36 -20.66 -9.03
N LEU A 46 -5.46 -21.19 -8.53
CA LEU A 46 -5.85 -22.58 -8.66
C LEU A 46 -7.01 -22.64 -9.63
N THR A 47 -6.85 -23.41 -10.70
CA THR A 47 -7.89 -23.60 -11.70
C THR A 47 -8.73 -24.85 -11.41
N SER A 48 -9.93 -24.91 -11.96
CA SER A 48 -10.82 -26.08 -11.84
C SER A 48 -10.25 -27.40 -12.39
N GLY A 49 -9.15 -27.34 -13.16
CA GLY A 49 -8.40 -28.52 -13.61
C GLY A 49 -7.41 -29.07 -12.58
N GLY A 50 -7.29 -28.44 -11.40
CA GLY A 50 -6.30 -28.81 -10.38
C GLY A 50 -4.90 -28.26 -10.65
N THR A 51 -4.73 -27.47 -11.71
CA THR A 51 -3.46 -26.82 -12.05
C THR A 51 -3.28 -25.53 -11.25
N GLN A 52 -2.04 -25.29 -10.83
CA GLN A 52 -1.64 -24.07 -10.15
C GLN A 52 -0.85 -23.20 -11.12
N ASP A 53 -1.35 -21.99 -11.37
CA ASP A 53 -0.73 -21.04 -12.28
C ASP A 53 -0.15 -19.87 -11.49
N ARG A 54 1.13 -19.58 -11.73
CA ARG A 54 1.80 -18.41 -11.14
C ARG A 54 1.26 -17.17 -11.84
N VAL A 55 0.77 -16.22 -11.04
CA VAL A 55 0.22 -14.96 -11.53
C VAL A 55 1.30 -13.89 -11.56
N CYS A 56 1.91 -13.66 -10.39
CA CYS A 56 2.95 -12.66 -10.25
C CYS A 56 3.81 -12.91 -9.02
N ASP A 57 5.01 -12.34 -9.08
CA ASP A 57 5.93 -12.21 -7.98
C ASP A 57 6.07 -10.75 -7.58
N TYR A 58 6.37 -10.51 -6.32
CA TYR A 58 6.75 -9.18 -5.88
C TYR A 58 8.00 -9.27 -5.00
N ALA A 59 9.00 -8.46 -5.33
CA ALA A 59 10.24 -8.31 -4.55
C ALA A 59 10.38 -6.88 -4.04
N THR A 60 10.64 -6.70 -2.74
CA THR A 60 10.93 -5.37 -2.16
C THR A 60 12.37 -4.93 -2.38
N CYS A 61 13.30 -5.88 -2.51
CA CYS A 61 14.70 -5.59 -2.87
C CYS A 61 15.01 -6.14 -4.26
N ALA A 62 15.67 -5.32 -5.08
CA ALA A 62 16.21 -5.79 -6.34
C ALA A 62 17.28 -6.86 -6.08
N SER A 63 17.14 -8.02 -6.69
CA SER A 63 18.14 -9.09 -6.73
C SER A 63 18.55 -9.34 -8.18
N PRO A 64 19.69 -10.00 -8.44
CA PRO A 64 20.11 -10.33 -9.81
C PRO A 64 19.04 -11.11 -10.59
N ASP A 65 18.25 -11.92 -9.89
CA ASP A 65 17.20 -12.75 -10.48
C ASP A 65 15.83 -12.04 -10.56
N HIS A 66 15.59 -11.01 -9.73
CA HIS A 66 14.28 -10.35 -9.61
C HIS A 66 14.41 -8.83 -9.53
N PRO A 67 13.88 -8.07 -10.52
CA PRO A 67 13.76 -6.63 -10.38
C PRO A 67 12.81 -6.28 -9.23
N MET A 68 13.08 -5.17 -8.55
CA MET A 68 12.21 -4.66 -7.49
C MET A 68 10.82 -4.32 -8.05
N GLY A 69 9.77 -4.69 -7.30
CA GLY A 69 8.37 -4.46 -7.65
C GLY A 69 7.67 -5.74 -8.13
N VAL A 70 6.53 -5.55 -8.79
CA VAL A 70 5.70 -6.66 -9.31
C VAL A 70 6.24 -7.17 -10.64
N ARG A 71 6.27 -8.48 -10.80
CA ARG A 71 6.57 -9.18 -12.05
C ARG A 71 5.45 -10.16 -12.34
N PHE A 72 4.66 -9.88 -13.36
CA PHE A 72 3.64 -10.82 -13.80
C PHE A 72 4.23 -11.93 -14.68
N THR A 73 3.57 -13.09 -14.66
CA THR A 73 3.90 -14.29 -15.45
C THR A 73 2.68 -14.74 -16.26
N ASN A 74 2.86 -15.61 -17.26
CA ASN A 74 1.77 -16.26 -18.00
C ASN A 74 0.72 -15.29 -18.60
N ASP A 75 1.16 -14.18 -19.19
CA ASP A 75 0.31 -13.12 -19.77
C ASP A 75 -0.68 -12.46 -18.79
N TYR A 76 -0.61 -12.79 -17.50
CA TYR A 76 -1.38 -12.09 -16.48
C TYR A 76 -0.93 -10.63 -16.41
N HIS A 77 -1.88 -9.72 -16.26
CA HIS A 77 -1.60 -8.33 -15.98
C HIS A 77 -2.76 -7.72 -15.22
N SER A 78 -2.49 -7.16 -14.04
CA SER A 78 -3.48 -6.41 -13.29
C SER A 78 -2.85 -5.17 -12.67
N ASN A 79 -3.29 -4.01 -13.16
CA ASN A 79 -2.85 -2.73 -12.61
C ASN A 79 -3.35 -2.55 -11.16
N ALA A 80 -4.54 -3.09 -10.84
CA ALA A 80 -5.07 -3.07 -9.49
C ALA A 80 -4.20 -3.90 -8.53
N LEU A 81 -3.81 -5.12 -8.94
CA LEU A 81 -2.93 -5.97 -8.12
C LEU A 81 -1.56 -5.33 -7.91
N ALA A 82 -0.97 -4.77 -8.98
CA ALA A 82 0.33 -4.11 -8.93
C ALA A 82 0.35 -2.96 -7.90
N GLN A 83 -0.63 -2.06 -7.99
CA GLN A 83 -0.74 -0.92 -7.08
C GLN A 83 -1.02 -1.34 -5.64
N ALA A 84 -1.89 -2.35 -5.46
CA ALA A 84 -2.23 -2.86 -4.15
C ALA A 84 -1.02 -3.49 -3.45
N LEU A 85 -0.29 -4.37 -4.14
CA LEU A 85 0.92 -5.01 -3.62
C LEU A 85 2.00 -3.97 -3.33
N ASP A 86 2.23 -3.02 -4.24
CA ASP A 86 3.22 -1.95 -4.03
C ASP A 86 2.91 -1.12 -2.78
N PHE A 87 1.63 -0.77 -2.58
CA PHE A 87 1.21 -0.06 -1.37
C PHE A 87 1.43 -0.88 -0.11
N ILE A 88 1.00 -2.15 -0.10
CA ILE A 88 1.15 -3.05 1.05
C ILE A 88 2.61 -3.22 1.42
N MET A 89 3.45 -3.49 0.41
CA MET A 89 4.86 -3.81 0.60
C MET A 89 5.69 -2.60 1.02
N LYS A 90 5.28 -1.38 0.65
CA LYS A 90 5.91 -0.12 1.09
C LYS A 90 5.44 0.38 2.46
N ASN A 91 4.30 -0.10 2.97
CA ASN A 91 3.71 0.34 4.23
C ASN A 91 3.61 -0.82 5.24
N GLN A 92 4.50 -1.81 5.16
CA GLN A 92 4.49 -3.00 6.01
C GLN A 92 4.68 -2.66 7.51
N GLU A 93 5.29 -1.52 7.83
CA GLU A 93 5.44 -1.02 9.20
C GLU A 93 4.11 -0.56 9.82
N GLN A 94 3.10 -0.28 8.99
CA GLN A 94 1.76 0.11 9.44
C GLN A 94 0.81 -1.10 9.54
N LEU A 95 1.27 -2.28 9.09
CA LEU A 95 0.50 -3.52 9.11
C LEU A 95 0.94 -4.40 10.28
N THR A 96 -0.03 -4.95 10.99
CA THR A 96 0.25 -5.90 12.06
C THR A 96 0.65 -7.23 11.43
N ARG A 97 1.84 -7.74 11.78
CA ARG A 97 2.32 -9.05 11.31
C ARG A 97 1.80 -10.16 12.23
N PRO A 98 1.49 -11.35 11.69
CA PRO A 98 1.28 -12.51 12.53
C PRO A 98 2.56 -12.85 13.31
N ASP A 99 2.42 -13.33 14.55
CA ASP A 99 3.55 -13.67 15.44
C ASP A 99 4.48 -14.74 14.82
N ASP A 100 3.91 -15.57 13.94
CA ASP A 100 4.60 -16.65 13.21
C ASP A 100 4.99 -16.26 11.76
N ALA A 101 5.06 -14.96 11.44
CA ALA A 101 5.43 -14.47 10.09
C ALA A 101 6.82 -14.89 9.60
N TRP A 102 7.63 -15.50 10.47
CA TRP A 102 8.94 -16.08 10.13
C TRP A 102 8.86 -17.45 9.46
N ARG A 103 7.67 -18.06 9.41
CA ARG A 103 7.41 -19.27 8.64
C ARG A 103 6.85 -18.93 7.26
N PRO A 104 6.94 -19.86 6.29
CA PRO A 104 6.21 -19.74 5.05
C PRO A 104 4.72 -19.56 5.35
N HIS A 105 4.18 -18.40 5.01
CA HIS A 105 2.78 -18.09 5.24
C HIS A 105 2.01 -18.23 3.92
N LEU A 106 0.84 -18.84 4.00
CA LEU A 106 -0.04 -19.06 2.87
C LEU A 106 -1.40 -18.49 3.21
N VAL A 107 -1.81 -17.48 2.45
CA VAL A 107 -3.15 -16.91 2.50
C VAL A 107 -3.96 -17.51 1.36
N LEU A 108 -4.99 -18.30 1.67
CA LEU A 108 -5.90 -18.86 0.66
C LEU A 108 -7.10 -17.93 0.50
N ILE A 109 -7.30 -17.42 -0.72
CA ILE A 109 -8.38 -16.51 -1.08
C ILE A 109 -9.41 -17.28 -1.91
N GLN A 110 -10.62 -17.35 -1.38
CA GLN A 110 -11.79 -17.88 -2.07
C GLN A 110 -12.44 -16.79 -2.94
N PRO A 111 -13.32 -17.17 -3.89
CA PRO A 111 -14.07 -16.19 -4.67
C PRO A 111 -14.73 -15.15 -3.76
N PRO A 112 -14.45 -13.85 -3.95
CA PRO A 112 -14.92 -12.82 -3.06
C PRO A 112 -16.43 -12.69 -3.13
N THR A 113 -17.05 -12.53 -1.96
CA THR A 113 -18.43 -12.07 -1.88
C THR A 113 -18.49 -10.58 -2.29
N PRO A 114 -19.63 -10.10 -2.80
CA PRO A 114 -19.78 -8.70 -3.20
C PRO A 114 -19.53 -7.72 -2.03
N GLU A 115 -19.86 -8.12 -0.81
CA GLU A 115 -19.59 -7.34 0.41
C GLU A 115 -18.09 -7.19 0.65
N LEU A 116 -17.32 -8.28 0.53
CA LEU A 116 -15.87 -8.26 0.72
C LEU A 116 -15.15 -7.48 -0.38
N ALA A 117 -15.66 -7.54 -1.62
CA ALA A 117 -15.16 -6.73 -2.72
C ALA A 117 -15.40 -5.23 -2.49
N ALA A 118 -16.57 -4.86 -1.96
CA ALA A 118 -16.88 -3.49 -1.59
C ALA A 118 -15.98 -3.00 -0.44
N GLU A 119 -15.74 -3.85 0.57
CA GLU A 119 -14.83 -3.55 1.68
C GLU A 119 -13.39 -3.35 1.21
N ALA A 120 -12.87 -4.23 0.35
CA ALA A 120 -11.54 -4.11 -0.23
C ALA A 120 -11.39 -2.82 -1.06
N THR A 121 -12.44 -2.45 -1.82
CA THR A 121 -12.48 -1.21 -2.60
C THR A 121 -12.47 0.02 -1.71
N ALA A 122 -13.30 0.02 -0.67
CA ALA A 122 -13.35 1.11 0.30
C ALA A 122 -12.02 1.27 1.05
N TRP A 123 -11.40 0.15 1.43
CA TRP A 123 -10.08 0.14 2.06
C TRP A 123 -9.02 0.76 1.15
N MET A 124 -8.94 0.36 -0.12
CA MET A 124 -7.97 0.91 -1.06
C MET A 124 -8.22 2.39 -1.38
N ALA A 125 -9.48 2.81 -1.46
CA ALA A 125 -9.82 4.22 -1.63
C ALA A 125 -9.37 5.05 -0.41
N GLY A 126 -9.59 4.54 0.81
CA GLY A 126 -9.17 5.16 2.05
C GLY A 126 -7.64 5.28 2.16
N THR A 127 -6.89 4.23 1.80
CA THR A 127 -5.42 4.26 1.83
C THR A 127 -4.84 5.24 0.81
N ARG A 128 -5.40 5.29 -0.41
CA ARG A 128 -5.01 6.28 -1.44
C ARG A 128 -5.29 7.72 -1.03
N ALA A 129 -6.43 7.97 -0.39
CA ALA A 129 -6.76 9.29 0.14
C ALA A 129 -5.79 9.72 1.24
N ALA A 130 -5.45 8.81 2.16
CA ALA A 130 -4.48 9.07 3.22
C ALA A 130 -3.06 9.32 2.69
N ALA A 131 -2.62 8.55 1.68
CA ALA A 131 -1.33 8.74 1.02
C ALA A 131 -1.25 10.09 0.28
N SER A 132 -2.31 10.48 -0.43
CA SER A 132 -2.39 11.76 -1.13
C SER A 132 -2.33 12.96 -0.18
N ASN A 133 -2.85 12.82 1.05
CA ASN A 133 -2.82 13.88 2.04
C ASN A 133 -1.43 14.07 2.69
N ARG A 134 -0.53 13.06 2.64
CA ARG A 134 0.88 13.20 3.07
C ARG A 134 1.73 13.98 2.06
N VAL A 135 1.28 14.16 0.81
CA VAL A 135 1.99 14.87 -0.27
C VAL A 135 1.54 16.33 -0.41
N ARG A 136 0.88 16.91 0.61
CA ARG A 136 0.69 18.36 0.64
C ARG A 136 2.01 19.03 1.09
N PRO A 137 2.65 19.87 0.24
CA PRO A 137 3.87 20.53 0.63
C PRO A 137 3.61 21.50 1.79
N LYS A 138 4.55 21.50 2.71
CA LYS A 138 4.82 22.56 3.70
C LYS A 138 4.68 23.91 2.99
N ALA A 139 3.54 24.57 3.18
CA ALA A 139 3.36 25.92 2.67
C ALA A 139 4.33 26.84 3.40
N ASP A 140 5.19 27.40 2.57
CA ASP A 140 6.23 28.37 2.81
C ASP A 140 5.83 29.46 3.82
N ALA A 141 6.73 29.73 4.77
CA ALA A 141 6.60 30.84 5.68
C ALA A 141 6.74 32.16 4.92
N PRO A 142 5.86 33.16 5.09
CA PRO A 142 6.18 34.49 4.63
C PRO A 142 7.20 35.12 5.59
N ARG A 143 8.47 35.06 5.19
CA ARG A 143 9.52 35.96 5.65
C ARG A 143 9.26 37.33 5.05
N THR A 144 8.57 38.21 5.77
CA THR A 144 8.54 39.64 5.47
C THR A 144 9.31 40.42 6.51
N ALA A 145 10.47 40.94 6.09
CA ALA A 145 11.16 42.08 6.68
C ALA A 145 11.68 42.93 5.50
N PRO A 146 12.03 44.22 5.65
CA PRO A 146 11.60 45.24 6.63
C PRO A 146 11.14 46.55 5.91
N ARG A 147 11.02 47.63 6.69
CA ARG A 147 11.17 49.08 6.38
C ARG A 147 9.94 50.00 6.30
N SER A 148 10.06 51.00 7.18
CA SER A 148 9.81 52.44 6.98
C SER A 148 8.47 53.00 7.48
N GLY A 149 8.59 53.85 8.52
CA GLY A 149 7.56 54.82 8.93
C GLY A 149 7.37 55.95 7.89
N PRO A 150 6.75 57.12 8.24
CA PRO A 150 6.75 57.77 9.55
C PRO A 150 5.41 58.40 10.01
N ASN A 151 5.45 58.99 11.22
CA ASN A 151 4.64 60.13 11.71
C ASN A 151 3.12 59.96 11.96
N ARG A 152 2.66 60.15 13.22
CA ARG A 152 2.32 61.47 13.77
C ARG A 152 2.03 61.43 15.27
N ALA A 153 2.41 62.53 15.91
CA ALA A 153 2.31 62.90 17.31
C ALA A 153 0.90 62.88 17.92
N VAL A 154 0.81 62.67 19.24
CA VAL A 154 -0.04 63.45 20.16
C VAL A 154 0.57 63.47 21.58
N PHE A 155 1.03 64.66 21.98
CA PHE A 155 0.96 65.34 23.30
C PHE A 155 1.36 64.62 24.63
N SER A 156 2.42 65.17 25.25
CA SER A 156 2.70 65.31 26.71
C SER A 156 1.69 66.29 27.38
N PRO A 157 1.71 66.63 28.71
CA PRO A 157 2.77 66.49 29.74
C PRO A 157 2.29 66.04 31.15
N SER A 158 3.20 65.77 32.11
CA SER A 158 3.50 66.62 33.29
C SER A 158 3.74 65.67 34.50
N ALA A 159 4.63 65.81 35.48
CA ALA A 159 5.71 66.72 35.87
C ALA A 159 6.65 65.95 36.83
N ALA A 160 7.87 66.47 37.00
CA ALA A 160 8.82 66.19 38.09
C ALA A 160 8.17 66.43 39.48
N GLN A 161 8.64 65.88 40.59
CA GLN A 161 10.01 65.74 41.11
C GLN A 161 10.13 64.50 42.01
#